data_AF-A0A679HLQ3-F1
#
_entry.id   AF-A0A679HLQ3-F1
#
_cell.length_a   1.000
_cell.length_b   1.000
_cell.length_c   1.000
_cell.angle_alpha   90.00
_cell.angle_beta   90.00
_cell.angle_gamma   90.00
#
_symmetry.space_group_name_H-M   'P 1'
#
loop_
_entity.id
_entity.type
_entity.pdbx_description
1 polymer ?
#
loop_
_entity_poly.entity_id
_entity_poly.type
_entity_poly.pdbx_seq_one_letter_code
_entity_poly.pdbx_strand_id
1 'polypeptide(L)'
;MPAIPITLFCNEQVQSKHFDSVMPIQHPRFNLMDKVLLMNSSPYENTLFLDTDTYVCDSFEELFTLLDKFDLALAHSTYRAVYRVNGIPDSFPEFNTGVMLFKKSPQIKQLFADWLALYERDVGKEQQWLTPFGIVTKVDSNLNDQPAFREAVYNSRVRVANLTSEYNCRFESPGFVHNTVKILHGRHPNPRMIANTINADRSRRTHIMKWGTLKVACGHDGRRNHFDLVKWSLHYRGLWATVALIAQRLRDRFRKP
;
A
#
# COMPACT_ATOMS: atom_id res chain seq x y z
N MET A 1 19.89 -5.98 13.40
CA MET A 1 19.40 -6.56 12.15
C MET A 1 20.49 -7.43 11.58
N PRO A 2 20.24 -8.70 11.19
CA PRO A 2 21.12 -9.42 10.28
C PRO A 2 21.38 -8.52 9.07
N ALA A 3 22.53 -8.65 8.43
CA ALA A 3 22.83 -7.92 7.21
C ALA A 3 21.86 -8.40 6.10
N ILE A 4 20.81 -7.63 5.82
CA ILE A 4 19.96 -7.83 4.64
C ILE A 4 20.74 -7.24 3.45
N PRO A 5 21.09 -8.03 2.42
CA PRO A 5 21.81 -7.51 1.27
C PRO A 5 20.93 -6.53 0.48
N ILE A 6 21.54 -5.44 0.02
CA ILE A 6 20.86 -4.33 -0.66
C ILE A 6 21.41 -4.18 -2.08
N THR A 7 20.53 -4.33 -3.07
CA THR A 7 20.83 -4.08 -4.48
C THR A 7 20.17 -2.79 -4.96
N LEU A 8 20.96 -1.90 -5.54
CA LEU A 8 20.46 -0.76 -6.30
C LEU A 8 20.47 -1.10 -7.80
N PHE A 9 19.34 -0.88 -8.48
CA PHE A 9 19.31 -0.82 -9.95
C PHE A 9 19.42 0.64 -10.38
N CYS A 10 20.40 0.99 -11.22
CA CYS A 10 20.64 2.38 -11.63
C CYS A 10 21.20 2.45 -13.05
N ASN A 11 20.80 3.46 -13.83
CA ASN A 11 21.35 3.73 -15.16
C ASN A 11 22.65 4.56 -15.12
N GLU A 12 23.12 4.94 -13.94
CA GLU A 12 24.36 5.68 -13.71
C GLU A 12 25.37 4.85 -12.93
N GLN A 13 26.65 5.23 -13.03
CA GLN A 13 27.68 4.63 -12.19
C GLN A 13 27.57 5.19 -10.76
N VAL A 14 27.23 4.31 -9.82
CA VAL A 14 27.12 4.65 -8.41
C VAL A 14 28.19 3.91 -7.61
N GLN A 15 29.00 4.66 -6.88
CA GLN A 15 29.90 4.12 -5.86
C GLN A 15 29.39 4.53 -4.48
N SER A 16 28.93 3.56 -3.70
CA SER A 16 28.37 3.81 -2.37
C SER A 16 28.60 2.62 -1.45
N LYS A 17 29.03 2.89 -0.22
CA LYS A 17 29.17 1.88 0.84
C LYS A 17 27.84 1.38 1.40
N HIS A 18 26.72 1.96 0.97
CA HIS A 18 25.39 1.65 1.47
C HIS A 18 24.68 0.55 0.65
N PHE A 19 25.25 0.13 -0.47
CA PHE A 19 24.71 -0.94 -1.32
C PHE A 19 25.73 -2.06 -1.43
N ASP A 20 25.29 -3.30 -1.26
CA ASP A 20 26.12 -4.50 -1.45
C ASP A 20 26.32 -4.79 -2.94
N SER A 21 25.39 -4.35 -3.78
CA SER A 21 25.47 -4.49 -5.23
C SER A 21 24.80 -3.33 -5.95
N VAL A 22 25.39 -2.91 -7.06
CA VAL A 22 24.79 -1.94 -8.00
C VAL A 22 24.68 -2.63 -9.35
N MET A 23 23.44 -2.80 -9.83
CA MET A 23 23.14 -3.41 -11.12
C MET A 23 22.84 -2.32 -12.16
N PRO A 24 23.64 -2.22 -13.23
CA PRO A 24 23.45 -1.19 -14.24
C PRO A 24 22.18 -1.45 -15.08
N ILE A 25 21.43 -0.40 -15.36
CA ILE A 25 20.27 -0.42 -16.27
C ILE A 25 20.74 0.12 -17.63
N GLN A 26 20.91 -0.75 -18.62
CA GLN A 26 21.44 -0.35 -19.93
C GLN A 26 20.43 0.39 -20.80
N HIS A 27 19.16 0.00 -20.74
CA HIS A 27 18.09 0.51 -21.60
C HIS A 27 16.84 0.84 -20.77
N PRO A 28 16.90 1.84 -19.86
CA PRO A 28 15.73 2.26 -19.10
C PRO A 28 14.65 2.79 -20.06
N ARG A 29 13.38 2.46 -19.79
CA ARG A 29 12.23 3.00 -20.53
C ARG A 29 11.81 4.38 -20.02
N PHE A 30 12.32 4.79 -18.86
CA PHE A 30 11.99 6.03 -18.15
C PHE A 30 10.49 6.17 -17.86
N ASN A 31 9.85 5.05 -17.51
CA ASN A 31 8.44 5.01 -17.13
C ASN A 31 8.19 3.94 -16.05
N LEU A 32 6.95 3.80 -15.58
CA LEU A 32 6.61 2.89 -14.48
C LEU A 32 6.85 1.40 -14.77
N MET A 33 7.05 1.02 -16.03
CA MET A 33 7.33 -0.37 -16.39
C MET A 33 8.71 -0.82 -15.93
N ASP A 34 9.68 0.11 -15.87
CA ASP A 34 11.04 -0.19 -15.41
C ASP A 34 10.99 -0.82 -14.02
N LYS A 35 10.17 -0.28 -13.12
CA LYS A 35 9.99 -0.85 -11.78
C LYS A 35 9.60 -2.32 -11.81
N VAL A 36 8.62 -2.71 -12.63
CA VAL A 36 8.16 -4.10 -12.69
C VAL A 36 9.22 -5.02 -13.30
N LEU A 37 9.87 -4.57 -14.38
CA LEU A 37 10.97 -5.30 -15.04
C LEU A 37 12.16 -5.53 -14.09
N LEU A 38 12.53 -4.50 -13.32
CA LEU A 38 13.64 -4.54 -12.38
C LEU A 38 13.30 -5.37 -11.14
N MET A 39 12.08 -5.30 -10.61
CA MET A 39 11.63 -6.19 -9.53
C MET A 39 11.70 -7.66 -9.97
N ASN A 40 11.27 -7.98 -11.19
CA ASN A 40 11.38 -9.33 -11.74
C ASN A 40 12.85 -9.80 -11.90
N SER A 41 13.78 -8.86 -12.00
CA SER A 41 15.23 -9.10 -12.11
C SER A 41 15.96 -9.15 -10.76
N SER A 42 15.22 -9.06 -9.64
CA SER A 42 15.81 -9.13 -8.30
C SER A 42 16.73 -10.37 -8.14
N PRO A 43 17.95 -10.23 -7.59
CA PRO A 43 18.85 -11.36 -7.40
C PRO A 43 18.43 -12.26 -6.23
N TYR A 44 17.45 -11.86 -5.44
CA TYR A 44 17.07 -12.55 -4.21
C TYR A 44 15.91 -13.53 -4.42
N GLU A 45 15.90 -14.59 -3.61
CA GLU A 45 14.76 -15.51 -3.53
C GLU A 45 13.56 -14.84 -2.83
N ASN A 46 13.81 -14.08 -1.77
CA ASN A 46 12.83 -13.25 -1.08
C ASN A 46 13.26 -11.78 -1.18
N THR A 47 12.39 -10.92 -1.70
CA THR A 47 12.70 -9.52 -1.98
C THR A 47 11.72 -8.60 -1.29
N LEU A 48 12.22 -7.60 -0.57
CA LEU A 48 11.46 -6.40 -0.20
C LEU A 48 11.85 -5.28 -1.17
N PHE A 49 10.95 -4.95 -2.10
CA PHE A 49 11.07 -3.78 -2.95
C PHE A 49 10.59 -2.54 -2.21
N LEU A 50 11.35 -1.45 -2.37
CA LEU A 50 11.08 -0.13 -1.80
C LEU A 50 11.19 0.93 -2.89
N ASP A 51 10.16 1.77 -3.05
CA ASP A 51 10.25 2.99 -3.84
C ASP A 51 11.30 3.93 -3.24
N THR A 52 11.88 4.80 -4.07
CA THR A 52 13.01 5.67 -3.69
C THR A 52 12.64 6.81 -2.75
N ASP A 53 11.35 7.01 -2.49
CA ASP A 53 10.79 7.95 -1.51
C ASP A 53 10.28 7.23 -0.25
N THR A 54 10.84 6.06 0.05
CA THR A 54 10.62 5.38 1.33
C THR A 54 11.69 5.74 2.35
N TYR A 55 11.34 5.65 3.63
CA TYR A 55 12.27 5.83 4.74
C TYR A 55 12.04 4.79 5.83
N VAL A 56 13.07 4.01 6.13
CA VAL A 56 13.06 2.97 7.16
C VAL A 56 13.26 3.61 8.54
N CYS A 57 12.25 3.47 9.40
CA CYS A 57 12.22 4.02 10.75
C CYS A 57 12.69 3.02 11.81
N ASP A 58 12.41 1.74 11.62
CA ASP A 58 12.66 0.66 12.57
C ASP A 58 12.82 -0.68 11.81
N SER A 59 13.23 -1.75 12.49
CA SER A 59 13.34 -3.09 11.88
C SER A 59 11.99 -3.54 11.34
N PHE A 60 12.02 -4.28 10.23
CA PHE A 60 10.87 -4.87 9.55
C PHE A 60 11.13 -6.32 9.16
N GLU A 61 12.17 -6.95 9.71
CA GLU A 61 12.59 -8.31 9.35
C GLU A 61 11.47 -9.34 9.47
N GLU A 62 10.56 -9.14 10.42
CA GLU A 62 9.41 -10.00 10.62
C GLU A 62 8.51 -10.09 9.37
N LEU A 63 8.56 -9.11 8.46
CA LEU A 63 7.84 -9.15 7.19
C LEU A 63 8.16 -10.41 6.39
N PHE A 64 9.43 -10.85 6.37
CA PHE A 64 9.87 -11.98 5.56
C PHE A 64 9.20 -13.29 5.96
N THR A 65 8.77 -13.43 7.22
CA THR A 65 8.02 -14.61 7.71
C THR A 65 6.65 -14.77 7.03
N LEU A 66 6.10 -13.70 6.42
CA LEU A 66 4.86 -13.79 5.65
C LEU A 66 5.03 -14.70 4.42
N LEU A 67 6.22 -14.75 3.83
CA LEU A 67 6.49 -15.53 2.61
C LEU A 67 6.47 -17.05 2.83
N ASP A 68 6.49 -17.50 4.09
CA ASP A 68 6.28 -18.91 4.46
C ASP A 68 4.85 -19.37 4.12
N LYS A 69 3.87 -18.46 4.16
CA LYS A 69 2.45 -18.75 3.94
C LYS A 69 1.84 -18.06 2.73
N PHE A 70 2.43 -16.95 2.31
CA PHE A 70 1.96 -16.12 1.21
C PHE A 70 3.03 -16.03 0.12
N ASP A 71 2.65 -15.51 -1.03
CA ASP A 71 3.57 -15.34 -2.16
C ASP A 71 3.98 -13.87 -2.31
N LEU A 72 3.17 -12.97 -1.75
CA LEU A 72 3.24 -11.53 -1.89
C LEU A 72 2.67 -10.84 -0.64
N ALA A 73 3.25 -9.72 -0.20
CA ALA A 73 2.69 -8.87 0.85
C ALA A 73 2.82 -7.38 0.52
N LEU A 74 1.72 -6.65 0.67
CA LEU A 74 1.59 -5.22 0.31
C LEU A 74 0.51 -4.56 1.15
N ALA A 75 0.57 -3.22 1.26
CA ALA A 75 -0.48 -2.42 1.87
C ALA A 75 -1.48 -1.91 0.82
N HIS A 76 -2.69 -1.55 1.27
CA HIS A 76 -3.66 -0.87 0.42
C HIS A 76 -3.20 0.53 0.00
N SER A 77 -3.50 0.91 -1.25
CA SER A 77 -3.40 2.29 -1.74
C SER A 77 -4.33 3.20 -0.94
N THR A 78 -3.91 4.41 -0.59
CA THR A 78 -4.70 5.35 0.25
C THR A 78 -6.08 5.66 -0.33
N TYR A 79 -6.20 5.71 -1.65
CA TYR A 79 -7.47 5.98 -2.35
C TYR A 79 -8.32 4.73 -2.59
N ARG A 80 -7.81 3.53 -2.33
CA ARG A 80 -8.47 2.20 -2.45
C ARG A 80 -8.99 1.82 -3.84
N ALA A 81 -9.36 2.78 -4.69
CA ALA A 81 -9.65 2.63 -6.11
C ALA A 81 -9.65 4.03 -6.75
N VAL A 82 -8.69 4.33 -7.63
CA VAL A 82 -8.61 5.63 -8.33
C VAL A 82 -9.37 5.62 -9.65
N TYR A 83 -9.53 4.47 -10.31
CA TYR A 83 -10.41 4.33 -11.47
C TYR A 83 -11.16 3.00 -11.50
N ARG A 84 -12.24 2.96 -12.29
CA ARG A 84 -13.07 1.76 -12.45
C ARG A 84 -12.38 0.74 -13.35
N VAL A 85 -12.09 -0.42 -12.80
CA VAL A 85 -11.69 -1.60 -13.57
C VAL A 85 -12.89 -2.54 -13.68
N ASN A 86 -13.30 -2.83 -14.92
CA ASN A 86 -14.47 -3.69 -15.16
C ASN A 86 -14.22 -5.12 -14.64
N GLY A 87 -15.23 -5.70 -14.00
CA GLY A 87 -15.16 -7.07 -13.48
C GLY A 87 -14.52 -7.20 -12.08
N ILE A 88 -14.01 -6.11 -11.50
CA ILE A 88 -13.41 -6.11 -10.16
C ILE A 88 -14.36 -5.40 -9.18
N PRO A 89 -14.76 -6.05 -8.07
CA PRO A 89 -15.64 -5.43 -7.09
C PRO A 89 -14.90 -4.36 -6.27
N ASP A 90 -15.64 -3.35 -5.80
CA ASP A 90 -15.11 -2.27 -4.95
C ASP A 90 -14.54 -2.78 -3.62
N SER A 91 -14.99 -3.95 -3.16
CA SER A 91 -14.47 -4.62 -1.97
C SER A 91 -13.06 -5.18 -2.14
N PHE A 92 -12.56 -5.30 -3.38
CA PHE A 92 -11.19 -5.72 -3.67
C PHE A 92 -10.34 -4.48 -3.99
N PRO A 93 -9.46 -4.02 -3.09
CA PRO A 93 -8.85 -2.70 -3.20
C PRO A 93 -7.68 -2.67 -4.19
N GLU A 94 -7.31 -1.47 -4.60
CA GLU A 94 -5.97 -1.19 -5.11
C GLU A 94 -4.94 -1.28 -3.99
N PHE A 95 -3.77 -1.79 -4.35
CA PHE A 95 -2.62 -1.86 -3.48
C PHE A 95 -1.64 -0.75 -3.81
N ASN A 96 -0.93 -0.26 -2.79
CA ASN A 96 0.23 0.57 -3.03
C ASN A 96 1.40 -0.32 -3.43
N THR A 97 2.07 0.04 -4.52
CA THR A 97 3.10 -0.78 -5.14
C THR A 97 4.52 -0.34 -4.76
N GLY A 98 4.69 0.62 -3.83
CA GLY A 98 5.99 1.15 -3.44
C GLY A 98 6.64 0.50 -2.22
N VAL A 99 5.91 -0.37 -1.52
CA VAL A 99 6.50 -1.32 -0.58
C VAL A 99 5.90 -2.69 -0.87
N MET A 100 6.72 -3.59 -1.41
CA MET A 100 6.27 -4.88 -1.91
C MET A 100 7.24 -5.97 -1.47
N LEU A 101 6.75 -6.88 -0.63
CA LEU A 101 7.48 -8.09 -0.26
C LEU A 101 7.01 -9.25 -1.15
N PHE A 102 7.91 -9.95 -1.80
CA PHE A 102 7.56 -11.10 -2.64
C PHE A 102 8.64 -12.18 -2.61
N LYS A 103 8.23 -13.41 -2.93
CA LYS A 103 9.17 -14.51 -3.19
C LYS A 103 9.23 -14.82 -4.68
N LYS A 104 10.43 -15.05 -5.19
CA LYS A 104 10.65 -15.47 -6.56
C LYS A 104 9.97 -16.82 -6.78
N SER A 105 9.05 -16.84 -7.74
CA SER A 105 8.27 -18.04 -8.08
C SER A 105 7.66 -17.87 -9.47
N PRO A 106 7.27 -18.97 -10.14
CA PRO A 106 6.54 -18.89 -11.41
C PRO A 106 5.27 -18.04 -11.32
N GLN A 107 4.56 -18.08 -10.19
CA GLN A 107 3.33 -17.34 -9.95
C GLN A 107 3.59 -15.82 -9.87
N ILE A 108 4.62 -15.40 -9.14
CA ILE A 108 5.01 -13.97 -9.07
C ILE A 108 5.55 -13.48 -10.41
N LYS A 109 6.33 -14.30 -11.12
CA LYS A 109 6.80 -13.97 -12.47
C LYS A 109 5.63 -13.76 -13.44
N GLN A 110 4.61 -14.63 -13.39
CA GLN A 110 3.41 -14.48 -14.20
C GLN A 110 2.63 -13.22 -13.80
N LEU A 111 2.45 -12.96 -12.50
CA LEU A 111 1.81 -11.74 -12.01
C LEU A 111 2.48 -10.48 -12.55
N PHE A 112 3.82 -10.42 -12.55
CA PHE A 112 4.56 -9.28 -13.10
C PHE A 112 4.41 -9.14 -14.62
N ALA A 113 4.37 -10.26 -15.34
CA ALA A 113 4.11 -10.24 -16.79
C ALA A 113 2.69 -9.74 -17.10
N ASP A 114 1.68 -10.22 -16.36
CA ASP A 114 0.29 -9.79 -16.51
C ASP A 114 0.12 -8.31 -16.16
N TRP A 115 0.76 -7.87 -15.08
CA TRP A 115 0.78 -6.46 -14.69
C TRP A 115 1.35 -5.57 -15.80
N LEU A 116 2.50 -5.93 -16.37
CA LEU A 116 3.10 -5.19 -17.49
C LEU A 116 2.17 -5.13 -18.69
N ALA A 117 1.59 -6.26 -19.10
CA ALA A 117 0.68 -6.32 -20.25
C ALA A 117 -0.58 -5.45 -20.02
N LEU A 118 -1.15 -5.48 -18.81
CA LEU A 118 -2.32 -4.68 -18.44
C LEU A 118 -1.98 -3.18 -18.38
N TYR A 119 -0.79 -2.82 -17.90
CA TYR A 119 -0.33 -1.44 -17.89
C TYR A 119 -0.10 -0.93 -19.31
N GLU A 120 0.61 -1.68 -20.17
CA GLU A 120 0.80 -1.35 -21.59
C GLU A 120 -0.54 -1.20 -22.32
N ARG A 121 -1.51 -2.07 -22.01
CA ARG A 121 -2.87 -2.00 -22.55
C ARG A 121 -3.54 -0.67 -22.21
N ASP A 122 -3.31 -0.11 -21.03
CA ASP A 122 -4.09 1.02 -20.50
C ASP A 122 -3.40 2.38 -20.61
N VAL A 123 -2.08 2.41 -20.81
CA VAL A 123 -1.34 3.65 -21.06
C VAL A 123 -1.94 4.40 -22.25
N GLY A 124 -2.18 5.71 -22.06
CA GLY A 124 -2.72 6.60 -23.09
C GLY A 124 -4.23 6.49 -23.32
N LYS A 125 -4.95 5.62 -22.60
CA LYS A 125 -6.42 5.54 -22.68
C LYS A 125 -7.10 6.59 -21.82
N GLU A 126 -8.31 6.95 -22.22
CA GLU A 126 -9.25 7.70 -21.40
C GLU A 126 -9.74 6.85 -20.23
N GLN A 127 -9.66 7.38 -19.01
CA GLN A 127 -10.00 6.63 -17.79
C GLN A 127 -11.07 7.34 -16.96
N GLN A 128 -11.93 6.52 -16.36
CA GLN A 128 -13.01 6.95 -15.46
C GLN A 128 -12.51 6.99 -14.02
N TRP A 129 -11.99 8.15 -13.63
CA TRP A 129 -11.50 8.39 -12.28
C TRP A 129 -12.66 8.47 -11.29
N LEU A 130 -12.51 7.77 -10.17
CA LEU A 130 -13.46 7.77 -9.07
C LEU A 130 -13.10 8.90 -8.10
N THR A 131 -14.04 9.81 -7.87
CA THR A 131 -13.89 10.89 -6.88
C THR A 131 -15.01 10.82 -5.84
N PRO A 132 -14.84 11.46 -4.66
CA PRO A 132 -15.93 11.56 -3.68
C PRO A 132 -17.22 12.22 -4.24
N PHE A 133 -17.12 12.97 -5.35
CA PHE A 133 -18.24 13.66 -5.98
C PHE A 133 -18.78 12.95 -7.24
N GLY A 134 -18.29 11.75 -7.55
CA GLY A 134 -18.71 10.97 -8.72
C GLY A 134 -17.57 10.60 -9.65
N ILE A 135 -17.94 10.15 -10.86
CA ILE A 135 -16.98 9.71 -11.90
C ILE A 135 -16.59 10.91 -12.76
N VAL A 136 -15.29 11.12 -12.95
CA VAL A 136 -14.75 12.11 -13.88
C VAL A 136 -13.88 11.40 -14.89
N THR A 137 -14.00 11.75 -16.17
CA THR A 137 -13.14 11.17 -17.20
C THR A 137 -11.89 12.03 -17.40
N LYS A 138 -10.72 11.38 -17.41
CA LYS A 138 -9.42 12.04 -17.59
C LYS A 138 -8.58 11.21 -18.56
N VAL A 139 -7.95 11.88 -19.52
CA VAL A 139 -6.85 11.33 -20.31
C VAL A 139 -5.56 11.71 -19.60
N ASP A 140 -4.80 10.74 -19.15
CA ASP A 140 -3.51 10.95 -18.47
C ASP A 140 -2.46 10.05 -19.09
N SER A 141 -1.44 10.65 -19.70
CA SER A 141 -0.28 9.90 -20.21
C SER A 141 0.62 9.37 -19.10
N ASN A 142 0.50 9.89 -17.87
CA ASN A 142 1.22 9.45 -16.68
C ASN A 142 0.33 8.55 -15.80
N LEU A 143 -0.19 7.49 -16.41
CA LEU A 143 -1.02 6.51 -15.72
C LEU A 143 -0.28 5.88 -14.54
N ASN A 144 -0.94 5.82 -13.39
CA ASN A 144 -0.50 5.06 -12.21
C ASN A 144 -0.50 3.54 -12.50
N ASP A 145 0.54 2.82 -12.09
CA ASP A 145 0.70 1.37 -12.30
C ASP A 145 -0.23 0.51 -11.43
N GLN A 146 -0.70 1.06 -10.31
CA GLN A 146 -1.45 0.35 -9.28
C GLN A 146 -2.77 -0.29 -9.72
N PRO A 147 -3.58 0.29 -10.64
CA PRO A 147 -4.86 -0.33 -10.93
C PRO A 147 -4.74 -1.44 -11.99
N ALA A 148 -3.78 -1.35 -12.91
CA ALA A 148 -3.34 -2.50 -13.72
C ALA A 148 -2.83 -3.65 -12.82
N PHE A 149 -2.08 -3.30 -11.77
CA PHE A 149 -1.66 -4.28 -10.76
C PHE A 149 -2.84 -4.91 -10.01
N ARG A 150 -3.83 -4.11 -9.59
CA ARG A 150 -5.06 -4.61 -8.96
C ARG A 150 -5.75 -5.65 -9.83
N GLU A 151 -5.86 -5.38 -11.13
CA GLU A 151 -6.45 -6.33 -12.10
C GLU A 151 -5.61 -7.60 -12.24
N ALA A 152 -4.29 -7.47 -12.32
CA ALA A 152 -3.39 -8.62 -12.36
C ALA A 152 -3.56 -9.50 -11.11
N VAL A 153 -3.55 -8.90 -9.92
CA VAL A 153 -3.70 -9.64 -8.66
C VAL A 153 -5.07 -10.30 -8.57
N TYR A 154 -6.16 -9.59 -8.91
CA TYR A 154 -7.53 -10.11 -8.83
C TYR A 154 -7.74 -11.37 -9.69
N ASN A 155 -7.10 -11.42 -10.86
CA ASN A 155 -7.19 -12.55 -11.77
C ASN A 155 -6.11 -13.63 -11.55
N SER A 156 -5.19 -13.40 -10.61
CA SER A 156 -4.11 -14.33 -10.31
C SER A 156 -4.50 -15.39 -9.26
N ARG A 157 -3.61 -16.38 -9.07
CA ARG A 157 -3.66 -17.33 -7.94
C ARG A 157 -2.70 -16.98 -6.82
N VAL A 158 -2.09 -15.79 -6.85
CA VAL A 158 -1.09 -15.35 -5.87
C VAL A 158 -1.77 -15.16 -4.52
N ARG A 159 -1.21 -15.75 -3.46
CA ARG A 159 -1.71 -15.53 -2.10
C ARG A 159 -1.10 -14.23 -1.56
N VAL A 160 -1.96 -13.25 -1.32
CA VAL A 160 -1.56 -11.92 -0.86
C VAL A 160 -1.79 -11.77 0.64
N ALA A 161 -0.75 -11.41 1.39
CA ALA A 161 -0.86 -10.89 2.74
C ALA A 161 -1.04 -9.37 2.71
N ASN A 162 -1.98 -8.85 3.51
CA ASN A 162 -2.17 -7.41 3.64
C ASN A 162 -1.27 -6.84 4.72
N LEU A 163 -0.40 -5.91 4.34
CA LEU A 163 0.42 -5.16 5.28
C LEU A 163 -0.41 -4.05 5.93
N THR A 164 -0.18 -3.85 7.22
CA THR A 164 -0.75 -2.70 7.93
C THR A 164 -0.04 -1.42 7.49
N SER A 165 -0.67 -0.26 7.75
CA SER A 165 -0.14 1.03 7.33
C SER A 165 1.23 1.37 7.95
N GLU A 166 1.63 0.71 9.03
CA GLU A 166 2.94 0.88 9.67
C GLU A 166 4.11 0.44 8.78
N TYR A 167 3.89 -0.47 7.84
CA TYR A 167 4.90 -0.96 6.90
C TYR A 167 4.85 -0.25 5.54
N ASN A 168 3.92 0.68 5.34
CA ASN A 168 3.82 1.49 4.13
C ASN A 168 3.03 2.77 4.45
N CYS A 169 3.57 3.59 5.35
CA CYS A 169 2.88 4.74 5.88
C CYS A 169 2.97 5.90 4.88
N ARG A 170 1.93 6.04 4.05
CA ARG A 170 1.72 7.15 3.12
C ARG A 170 1.42 8.45 3.88
N PHE A 171 2.44 9.04 4.51
CA PHE A 171 2.30 10.18 5.42
C PHE A 171 1.85 11.47 4.72
N GLU A 172 2.05 11.58 3.40
CA GLU A 172 1.56 12.69 2.57
C GLU A 172 0.03 12.71 2.47
N SER A 173 -0.61 11.54 2.60
CA SER A 173 -2.07 11.41 2.63
C SER A 173 -2.58 11.35 4.07
N PRO A 174 -3.85 11.73 4.33
CA PRO A 174 -4.49 11.40 5.59
C PRO A 174 -4.48 9.89 5.82
N GLY A 175 -4.17 9.48 7.05
CA GLY A 175 -4.07 8.06 7.36
C GLY A 175 -4.23 7.76 8.85
N PHE A 176 -4.22 6.46 9.14
CA PHE A 176 -4.34 5.91 10.49
C PHE A 176 -3.21 4.92 10.71
N VAL A 177 -2.62 4.95 11.90
CA VAL A 177 -1.59 4.01 12.34
C VAL A 177 -1.76 3.68 13.81
N HIS A 178 -1.28 2.52 14.23
CA HIS A 178 -1.22 2.03 15.61
C HIS A 178 0.09 1.26 15.83
N ASN A 179 0.74 1.41 16.99
CA ASN A 179 2.10 0.93 17.27
C ASN A 179 3.18 1.65 16.46
N THR A 180 4.38 1.07 16.31
CA THR A 180 5.49 1.75 15.62
C THR A 180 5.32 1.70 14.11
N VAL A 181 5.38 2.85 13.45
CA VAL A 181 5.57 2.97 12.00
C VAL A 181 7.01 2.60 11.67
N LYS A 182 7.17 1.57 10.83
CA LYS A 182 8.47 0.98 10.45
C LYS A 182 8.96 1.51 9.11
N ILE A 183 8.05 1.79 8.17
CA ILE A 183 8.40 2.32 6.84
C ILE A 183 7.47 3.50 6.51
N LEU A 184 8.06 4.68 6.36
CA LEU A 184 7.40 5.86 5.79
C LEU A 184 7.49 5.79 4.26
N HIS A 185 6.47 6.32 3.59
CA HIS A 185 6.42 6.39 2.15
C HIS A 185 5.88 7.75 1.69
N GLY A 186 6.73 8.53 1.04
CA GLY A 186 6.47 9.89 0.58
C GLY A 186 7.73 10.75 0.64
N ARG A 187 7.76 11.85 -0.12
CA ARG A 187 8.92 12.74 -0.17
C ARG A 187 8.79 13.83 0.89
N HIS A 188 9.85 14.00 1.67
CA HIS A 188 9.99 15.12 2.59
C HIS A 188 11.47 15.48 2.71
N PRO A 189 11.86 16.78 2.79
CA PRO A 189 13.27 17.17 2.97
C PRO A 189 13.90 16.61 4.25
N ASN A 190 13.08 16.24 5.24
CA ASN A 190 13.53 15.66 6.49
C ASN A 190 12.62 14.48 6.90
N PRO A 191 12.79 13.28 6.33
CA PRO A 191 11.96 12.13 6.64
C PRO A 191 12.21 11.61 8.07
N ARG A 192 13.41 11.83 8.63
CA ARG A 192 13.71 11.51 10.03
C ARG A 192 12.83 12.29 11.01
N MET A 193 12.59 13.58 10.76
CA MET A 193 11.67 14.37 11.56
C MET A 193 10.23 13.83 11.51
N ILE A 194 9.78 13.40 10.31
CA ILE A 194 8.47 12.75 10.14
C ILE A 194 8.42 11.47 10.96
N ALA A 195 9.45 10.63 10.89
CA ALA A 195 9.55 9.38 11.66
C ALA A 195 9.48 9.63 13.17
N ASN A 196 10.25 10.60 13.67
CA ASN A 196 10.23 10.97 15.08
C ASN A 196 8.85 11.50 15.51
N THR A 197 8.20 12.31 14.67
CA THR A 197 6.89 12.89 14.99
C THR A 197 5.79 11.84 15.02
N ILE A 198 5.71 10.96 14.02
CA ILE A 198 4.65 9.95 13.93
C ILE A 198 4.80 8.85 14.98
N ASN A 199 6.04 8.53 15.38
CA ASN A 199 6.36 7.51 16.37
C ASN A 199 6.55 8.06 17.79
N ALA A 200 6.34 9.36 18.03
CA ALA A 200 6.42 9.97 19.36
C ALA A 200 5.41 9.37 20.36
N ASP A 201 4.30 8.85 19.86
CA ASP A 201 3.28 8.10 20.58
C ASP A 201 3.10 6.75 19.87
N ARG A 202 2.74 5.68 20.59
CA ARG A 202 2.49 4.32 20.04
C ARG A 202 1.01 3.90 20.00
N SER A 203 0.12 4.74 20.50
CA SER A 203 -1.32 4.54 20.51
C SER A 203 -1.94 4.67 19.11
N ARG A 204 -3.27 4.57 19.05
CA ARG A 204 -4.03 4.80 17.82
C ARG A 204 -3.87 6.27 17.42
N ARG A 205 -3.34 6.54 16.23
CA ARG A 205 -3.14 7.90 15.74
C ARG A 205 -3.73 8.06 14.35
N THR A 206 -4.32 9.22 14.12
CA THR A 206 -4.54 9.72 12.76
C THR A 206 -3.47 10.73 12.41
N HIS A 207 -3.10 10.81 11.14
CA HIS A 207 -2.14 11.78 10.66
C HIS A 207 -2.65 12.47 9.40
N ILE A 208 -2.20 13.70 9.19
CA ILE A 208 -2.42 14.48 7.96
C ILE A 208 -1.21 15.37 7.69
N MET A 209 -0.73 15.38 6.45
CA MET A 209 0.27 16.34 6.01
C MET A 209 -0.40 17.69 5.75
N LYS A 210 0.02 18.72 6.49
CA LYS A 210 -0.56 20.05 6.48
C LYS A 210 0.54 21.08 6.19
N TRP A 211 0.64 21.55 4.94
CA TRP A 211 1.54 22.62 4.51
C TRP A 211 3.01 22.27 4.82
N GLY A 212 3.43 21.04 4.49
CA GLY A 212 4.77 20.53 4.79
C GLY A 212 4.99 20.13 6.25
N THR A 213 3.98 20.24 7.13
CA THR A 213 4.08 19.80 8.53
C THR A 213 3.15 18.62 8.78
N LEU A 214 3.70 17.51 9.28
CA LEU A 214 2.88 16.38 9.74
C LEU A 214 2.12 16.79 11.01
N LYS A 215 0.79 16.65 10.97
CA LYS A 215 -0.08 16.75 12.15
C LYS A 215 -0.51 15.35 12.55
N VAL A 216 -0.35 15.02 13.82
CA VAL A 216 -0.71 13.72 14.39
C VAL A 216 -1.69 13.96 15.53
N ALA A 217 -2.82 13.27 15.51
CA ALA A 217 -3.79 13.27 16.60
C ALA A 217 -3.81 11.89 17.24
N CYS A 218 -3.53 11.83 18.54
CA CYS A 218 -3.51 10.60 19.31
C CYS A 218 -4.91 10.30 19.87
N GLY A 219 -5.23 9.01 20.03
CA GLY A 219 -6.51 8.57 20.60
C GLY A 219 -6.68 8.86 22.10
N HIS A 220 -5.67 9.41 22.76
CA HIS A 220 -5.66 9.75 24.17
C HIS A 220 -5.00 11.13 24.38
N ASP A 221 -5.69 12.05 25.07
CA ASP A 221 -5.21 13.40 25.40
C ASP A 221 -4.74 13.52 26.87
N GLY A 222 -4.52 12.38 27.54
CA GLY A 222 -4.16 12.31 28.96
C GLY A 222 -5.34 12.52 29.93
N ARG A 223 -6.55 12.82 29.46
CA ARG A 223 -7.77 12.96 30.31
C ARG A 223 -8.89 12.01 29.91
N ARG A 224 -9.02 11.67 28.62
CA ARG A 224 -10.01 10.71 28.11
C ARG A 224 -9.43 9.93 26.94
N ASN A 225 -9.85 8.68 26.77
CA ASN A 225 -9.69 7.99 25.50
C ASN A 225 -10.94 8.33 24.66
N HIS A 226 -10.73 9.01 23.52
CA HIS A 226 -11.82 9.46 22.65
C HIS A 226 -12.65 8.30 22.07
N PHE A 227 -12.14 7.07 22.17
CA PHE A 227 -12.82 5.85 21.75
C PHE A 227 -13.41 5.04 22.91
N ASP A 228 -13.40 5.53 24.16
CA ASP A 228 -14.01 4.82 25.31
C ASP A 228 -15.55 4.93 25.36
N LEU A 229 -16.15 5.67 24.42
CA LEU A 229 -17.62 5.76 24.28
C LEU A 229 -18.26 4.48 23.72
N VAL A 230 -17.47 3.42 23.49
CA VAL A 230 -17.91 2.14 22.92
C VAL A 230 -18.73 1.29 23.91
N LYS A 231 -18.81 1.67 25.20
CA LYS A 231 -19.63 0.91 26.18
C LYS A 231 -21.08 0.70 25.74
N TRP A 232 -21.67 1.62 24.97
CA TRP A 232 -23.05 1.49 24.49
C TRP A 232 -23.28 0.36 23.48
N SER A 233 -22.29 0.02 22.64
CA SER A 233 -22.47 -0.97 21.55
C SER A 233 -22.48 -2.43 22.03
N LEU A 234 -21.97 -2.69 23.24
CA LEU A 234 -21.85 -4.04 23.80
C LEU A 234 -22.98 -4.43 24.76
N HIS A 235 -23.92 -3.51 25.07
CA HIS A 235 -25.10 -3.85 25.86
C HIS A 235 -26.12 -4.62 25.01
N TYR A 236 -26.87 -5.53 25.63
CA TYR A 236 -27.92 -6.34 24.99
C TYR A 236 -28.88 -5.51 24.11
N ARG A 237 -29.26 -4.31 24.58
CA ARG A 237 -30.13 -3.39 23.81
C ARG A 237 -29.46 -2.85 22.53
N GLY A 238 -28.18 -2.51 22.61
CA GLY A 238 -27.40 -2.09 21.44
C GLY A 238 -27.23 -3.23 20.44
N LEU A 239 -26.87 -4.42 20.93
CA LEU A 239 -26.71 -5.63 20.11
C LEU A 239 -28.01 -6.01 19.38
N TRP A 240 -29.15 -6.08 20.08
CA TRP A 240 -30.43 -6.46 19.47
C TRP A 240 -30.88 -5.45 18.42
N ALA A 241 -30.76 -4.15 18.71
CA ALA A 241 -31.08 -3.09 17.74
C ALA A 241 -30.21 -3.19 16.49
N THR A 242 -28.90 -3.42 16.63
CA THR A 242 -27.99 -3.60 15.50
C THR A 242 -28.35 -4.85 14.68
N VAL A 243 -28.61 -5.99 15.32
CA VAL A 243 -28.96 -7.24 14.61
C VAL A 243 -30.29 -7.11 13.87
N ALA A 244 -31.32 -6.54 14.50
CA ALA A 244 -32.62 -6.33 13.88
C ALA A 244 -32.51 -5.42 12.65
N LEU A 245 -31.78 -4.31 12.76
CA LEU A 245 -31.58 -3.36 11.65
C LEU A 245 -30.75 -3.97 10.51
N ILE A 246 -29.71 -4.76 10.81
CA ILE A 246 -28.94 -5.48 9.79
C ILE A 246 -29.85 -6.47 9.05
N ALA A 247 -30.60 -7.29 9.79
CA ALA A 247 -31.50 -8.29 9.20
C ALA A 247 -32.58 -7.65 8.33
N GLN A 248 -33.19 -6.55 8.80
CA GLN A 248 -34.14 -5.77 8.02
C GLN A 248 -33.49 -5.24 6.74
N ARG A 249 -32.34 -4.56 6.84
CA ARG A 249 -31.66 -3.97 5.68
C ARG A 249 -31.25 -5.02 4.65
N LEU A 250 -30.83 -6.21 5.09
CA LEU A 250 -30.51 -7.32 4.20
C LEU A 250 -31.77 -7.84 3.48
N ARG A 251 -32.90 -8.00 4.18
CA ARG A 251 -34.17 -8.41 3.58
C ARG A 251 -34.71 -7.38 2.59
N ASP A 252 -34.69 -6.11 2.94
CA ASP A 252 -35.24 -5.03 2.12
C ASP A 252 -34.43 -4.82 0.84
N ARG A 253 -33.10 -4.99 0.91
CA ARG A 253 -32.19 -4.68 -0.20
C ARG A 253 -31.85 -5.86 -1.11
N PHE A 254 -31.90 -7.09 -0.58
CA PHE A 254 -31.45 -8.29 -1.30
C PHE A 254 -32.51 -9.39 -1.40
N ARG A 255 -33.78 -9.12 -1.06
CA ARG A 255 -34.87 -10.00 -1.51
C ARG A 255 -34.88 -9.98 -3.04
N LYS A 256 -34.69 -11.16 -3.65
CA LYS A 256 -35.08 -11.35 -5.05
C LYS A 256 -36.59 -11.09 -5.16
N PRO A 257 -37.05 -10.45 -6.24
CA PRO A 257 -38.48 -10.43 -6.55
C PRO A 257 -39.04 -11.85 -6.66
#